data_AF-A0AAV5VHK1-F1
#
_entry.id   AF-A0AAV5VHK1-F1
#
_cell.length_a   1.000
_cell.length_b   1.000
_cell.length_c   1.000
_cell.angle_alpha   90.00
_cell.angle_beta   90.00
_cell.angle_gamma   90.00
#
_symmetry.space_group_name_H-M   'P 1'
#
loop_
_entity.id
_entity.type
_entity.pdbx_description
1 polymer ?
#
loop_
_entity_poly.entity_id
_entity_poly.type
_entity_poly.pdbx_seq_one_letter_code
_entity_poly.pdbx_strand_id
1 'polypeptide(L)'
;QMLRPVLSALNRVSALPRVVTTSFSTSHRLHNEERKVKFVTTNGVHIGKASIGDSLLDVVVNNDLPLDGFGACEGTLACCTCHVILDAEHFGRVDKVNPVSEDEMDLLDLAPALSDESRLGCQVKIDKSDPIVLEVTVPEVTRDARTLD
;
A
#
# COMPACT_ATOMS: atom_id res chain seq x y z
N GLN A 1 -34.63 77.74 18.38
CA GLN A 1 -34.26 77.23 17.04
C GLN A 1 -32.96 76.46 17.26
N MET A 2 -32.87 75.14 17.21
CA MET A 2 -33.29 74.21 16.16
C MET A 2 -33.22 72.77 16.73
N LEU A 3 -34.13 71.92 16.24
CA LEU A 3 -33.99 70.48 15.95
C LEU A 3 -33.89 69.44 17.10
N ARG A 4 -34.97 68.65 17.18
CA ARG A 4 -35.08 67.23 17.59
C ARG A 4 -34.35 66.31 16.55
N PRO A 5 -34.42 64.94 16.61
CA PRO A 5 -34.34 63.95 17.69
C PRO A 5 -33.46 62.69 17.34
N VAL A 6 -33.54 61.64 18.19
CA VAL A 6 -33.57 60.18 17.88
C VAL A 6 -32.28 59.34 18.04
N LEU A 7 -32.25 58.55 19.14
CA LEU A 7 -31.97 57.09 19.28
C LEU A 7 -30.64 56.53 18.65
N SER A 8 -29.97 55.48 19.14
CA SER A 8 -30.33 54.38 20.04
C SER A 8 -29.10 53.44 20.16
N ALA A 9 -29.04 52.71 21.27
CA ALA A 9 -28.54 51.33 21.39
C ALA A 9 -27.04 51.02 21.28
N LEU A 10 -26.49 50.46 22.37
CA LEU A 10 -26.03 49.05 22.51
C LEU A 10 -24.59 48.83 21.98
N ASN A 11 -23.71 47.99 22.49
CA ASN A 11 -23.58 47.11 23.66
C ASN A 11 -22.16 46.47 23.52
N ARG A 12 -21.69 45.77 24.56
CA ARG A 12 -20.61 44.73 24.53
C ARG A 12 -19.15 45.19 24.37
N VAL A 13 -18.13 44.53 24.92
CA VAL A 13 -18.00 43.35 25.79
C VAL A 13 -16.60 43.42 26.42
N SER A 14 -16.52 42.93 27.65
CA SER A 14 -15.34 42.78 28.50
C SER A 14 -14.21 42.00 27.84
N ALA A 15 -12.98 42.52 27.94
CA ALA A 15 -11.76 41.81 27.57
C ALA A 15 -11.41 40.74 28.63
N LEU A 16 -11.16 39.51 28.19
CA LEU A 16 -10.58 38.42 29.00
C LEU A 16 -9.13 38.14 28.54
N PRO A 17 -8.21 37.77 29.46
CA PRO A 17 -6.82 37.52 29.12
C PRO A 17 -6.65 36.14 28.46
N ARG A 18 -5.71 36.09 27.52
CA ARG A 18 -5.36 34.94 26.68
C ARG A 18 -4.54 33.92 27.48
N VAL A 19 -5.15 32.78 27.82
CA VAL A 19 -4.44 31.61 28.38
C VAL A 19 -3.57 31.02 27.28
N VAL A 20 -2.25 30.99 27.48
CA VAL A 20 -1.31 30.30 26.60
C VAL A 20 -1.32 28.82 26.99
N THR A 21 -2.06 28.02 26.25
CA THR A 21 -1.96 26.55 26.31
C THR A 21 -0.69 26.13 25.58
N THR A 22 0.37 25.82 26.34
CA THR A 22 1.52 25.11 25.79
C THR A 22 1.07 23.70 25.44
N SER A 23 0.77 23.48 24.17
CA SER A 23 0.44 22.15 23.64
C SER A 23 1.72 21.30 23.72
N PHE A 24 1.77 20.38 24.66
CA PHE A 24 2.81 19.36 24.76
C PHE A 24 2.61 18.40 23.59
N SER A 25 3.21 18.73 22.43
CA SER A 25 3.31 17.79 21.32
C SER A 25 4.39 16.79 21.69
N THR A 26 3.97 15.67 22.29
CA THR A 26 4.77 14.45 22.31
C THR A 26 5.01 14.05 20.87
N SER A 27 6.12 14.53 20.30
CA SER A 27 6.71 13.99 19.08
C SER A 27 7.15 12.56 19.40
N HIS A 28 6.20 11.64 19.39
CA HIS A 28 6.48 10.22 19.28
C HIS A 28 7.17 10.07 17.92
N ARG A 29 8.49 10.01 17.97
CA ARG A 29 9.33 9.56 16.88
C ARG A 29 8.86 8.15 16.56
N LEU A 30 7.96 8.04 15.58
CA LEU A 30 7.57 6.75 15.02
C LEU A 30 8.87 6.13 14.55
N HIS A 31 9.28 5.04 15.20
CA HIS A 31 10.33 4.19 14.67
C HIS A 31 9.78 3.65 13.36
N ASN A 32 10.11 4.32 12.26
CA ASN A 32 9.85 3.83 10.92
C ASN A 32 10.85 2.70 10.71
N GLU A 33 10.47 1.49 11.11
CA GLU A 33 11.22 0.28 10.77
C GLU A 33 11.07 0.09 9.25
N GLU A 34 12.00 0.67 8.51
CA GLU A 34 12.05 0.61 7.04
C GLU A 34 12.18 -0.86 6.62
N ARG A 35 11.12 -1.41 6.04
CA ARG A 35 11.10 -2.78 5.51
C ARG A 35 11.61 -2.78 4.07
N LYS A 36 12.10 -3.93 3.62
CA LYS A 36 12.53 -4.15 2.24
C LYS A 36 11.90 -5.42 1.69
N VAL A 37 11.58 -5.39 0.41
CA VAL A 37 11.15 -6.57 -0.34
C VAL A 37 12.20 -6.87 -1.39
N LYS A 38 12.64 -8.12 -1.42
CA LYS A 38 13.58 -8.68 -2.39
C LYS A 38 12.79 -9.52 -3.39
N PHE A 39 12.68 -9.02 -4.61
CA PHE A 39 12.08 -9.71 -5.74
C PHE A 39 13.17 -10.52 -6.45
N VAL A 40 13.07 -11.84 -6.37
CA VAL A 40 13.98 -12.79 -7.02
C VAL A 40 13.39 -13.18 -8.36
N THR A 41 14.14 -12.93 -9.44
CA THR A 41 13.77 -13.28 -10.81
C THR A 41 14.87 -14.15 -11.42
N THR A 42 14.63 -14.68 -12.62
CA THR A 42 15.69 -15.38 -13.38
C THR A 42 16.78 -14.42 -13.88
N ASN A 43 16.45 -13.14 -14.04
CA ASN A 43 17.38 -12.09 -14.49
C ASN A 43 18.16 -11.43 -13.35
N GLY A 44 17.81 -11.69 -12.09
CA GLY A 44 18.53 -11.18 -10.94
C GLY A 44 17.64 -10.90 -9.74
N VAL A 45 18.12 -10.01 -8.88
CA VAL A 45 17.47 -9.65 -7.62
C VAL A 45 17.24 -8.15 -7.59
N HIS A 46 15.99 -7.74 -7.33
CA HIS A 46 15.60 -6.33 -7.20
C HIS A 46 15.09 -6.08 -5.79
N ILE A 47 15.49 -4.96 -5.18
CA ILE A 47 15.17 -4.66 -3.79
C ILE A 47 14.48 -3.30 -3.71
N GLY A 48 13.25 -3.29 -3.22
CA GLY A 48 12.47 -2.06 -2.98
C GLY A 48 12.27 -1.81 -1.49
N LYS A 49 12.14 -0.53 -1.13
CA LYS A 49 11.70 -0.11 0.21
C LYS A 49 10.19 -0.27 0.30
N ALA A 50 9.72 -0.72 1.46
CA ALA A 50 8.32 -0.99 1.71
C ALA A 50 7.84 -0.32 3.00
N SER A 51 6.65 0.26 2.93
CA SER A 51 5.90 0.75 4.08
C SER A 51 4.82 -0.27 4.45
N ILE A 52 4.43 -0.27 5.73
CA ILE A 52 3.29 -1.08 6.18
C ILE A 52 2.04 -0.64 5.42
N GLY A 53 1.33 -1.60 4.83
CA GLY A 53 0.13 -1.38 4.03
C GLY A 53 0.37 -1.31 2.52
N ASP A 54 1.62 -1.10 2.07
CA ASP A 54 1.97 -1.18 0.66
C ASP A 54 1.67 -2.59 0.14
N SER A 55 1.14 -2.71 -1.08
CA SER A 55 1.13 -3.98 -1.80
C SER A 55 2.51 -4.29 -2.40
N LEU A 56 2.77 -5.53 -2.80
CA LEU A 56 4.00 -5.85 -3.52
C LEU A 56 4.09 -5.06 -4.85
N LEU A 57 2.95 -4.78 -5.50
CA LEU A 57 2.89 -3.89 -6.66
C LEU A 57 3.32 -2.46 -6.32
N ASP A 58 2.82 -1.91 -5.21
CA ASP A 58 3.21 -0.56 -4.77
C ASP A 58 4.72 -0.47 -4.53
N VAL A 59 5.33 -1.52 -3.97
CA VAL A 59 6.78 -1.56 -3.77
C VAL A 59 7.53 -1.52 -5.09
N VAL A 60 7.07 -2.24 -6.12
CA VAL A 60 7.69 -2.21 -7.46
C VAL A 60 7.59 -0.82 -8.09
N VAL A 61 6.38 -0.25 -8.09
CA VAL A 61 6.10 1.05 -8.74
C VAL A 61 6.78 2.20 -8.00
N ASN A 62 6.65 2.28 -6.67
CA ASN A 62 7.19 3.39 -5.86
C ASN A 62 8.73 3.43 -5.81
N ASN A 63 9.40 2.32 -6.15
CA ASN A 63 10.85 2.23 -6.16
C ASN A 63 11.42 2.12 -7.59
N ASP A 64 10.60 2.27 -8.64
CA ASP A 64 11.00 2.15 -10.04
C ASP A 64 11.82 0.86 -10.32
N LEU A 65 11.37 -0.28 -9.76
CA LEU A 65 12.09 -1.54 -9.95
C LEU A 65 11.94 -2.03 -11.41
N PRO A 66 13.01 -2.54 -12.05
CA PRO A 66 12.99 -2.95 -13.45
C PRO A 66 12.35 -4.34 -13.62
N LEU A 67 11.07 -4.44 -13.27
CA LEU A 67 10.21 -5.61 -13.48
C LEU A 67 9.20 -5.28 -14.57
N ASP A 68 9.67 -5.32 -15.83
CA ASP A 68 8.87 -4.93 -16.98
C ASP A 68 7.56 -5.74 -17.08
N GLY A 69 6.45 -5.03 -17.31
CA GLY A 69 5.11 -5.63 -17.41
C GLY A 69 4.50 -6.09 -16.09
N PHE A 70 5.20 -5.98 -14.95
CA PHE A 70 4.67 -6.36 -13.65
C PHE A 70 3.49 -5.46 -13.25
N GLY A 71 2.31 -6.07 -13.07
CA GLY A 71 1.11 -5.33 -12.67
C GLY A 71 0.50 -4.45 -13.76
N ALA A 72 0.47 -4.92 -15.01
CA ALA A 72 -0.08 -4.21 -16.17
C ALA A 72 -1.50 -3.64 -16.02
N CYS A 73 -2.33 -4.18 -15.11
CA CYS A 73 -3.67 -3.67 -14.81
C CYS A 73 -3.72 -2.68 -13.64
N GLU A 74 -2.57 -2.29 -13.09
CA GLU A 74 -2.47 -1.33 -11.97
C GLU A 74 -3.23 -1.79 -10.72
N GLY A 75 -3.29 -3.10 -10.47
CA GLY A 75 -3.93 -3.67 -9.28
C GLY A 75 -5.47 -3.73 -9.34
N THR A 76 -6.07 -3.53 -10.51
CA THR A 76 -7.54 -3.59 -10.71
C THR A 76 -8.11 -5.00 -10.82
N LEU A 77 -7.32 -6.03 -10.47
CA LEU A 77 -7.72 -7.44 -10.52
C LEU A 77 -8.24 -7.86 -11.92
N ALA A 78 -7.52 -7.47 -12.96
CA ALA A 78 -7.89 -7.73 -14.37
C ALA A 78 -6.80 -8.44 -15.19
N CYS A 79 -5.70 -8.86 -14.55
CA CYS A 79 -4.62 -9.61 -15.18
C CYS A 79 -3.84 -10.41 -14.11
N CYS A 80 -2.97 -11.32 -14.53
CA CYS A 80 -2.08 -12.09 -13.65
C CYS A 80 -0.59 -11.69 -13.77
N THR A 81 -0.28 -10.52 -14.36
CA THR A 81 1.12 -10.08 -14.58
C THR A 81 1.85 -9.64 -13.31
N CYS A 82 1.14 -9.49 -12.18
CA CYS A 82 1.73 -9.27 -10.86
C CYS A 82 1.89 -10.57 -10.07
N HIS A 83 1.77 -11.74 -10.72
CA HIS A 83 1.95 -13.04 -10.08
C HIS A 83 3.31 -13.13 -9.39
N VAL A 84 3.28 -13.57 -8.13
CA VAL A 84 4.44 -13.86 -7.30
C VAL A 84 4.26 -15.22 -6.63
N ILE A 85 5.37 -15.85 -6.29
CA ILE A 85 5.42 -17.04 -5.45
C ILE A 85 6.00 -16.61 -4.10
N LEU A 86 5.22 -16.83 -3.05
CA LEU A 86 5.61 -16.52 -1.67
C LEU A 86 6.32 -17.73 -1.06
N ASP A 87 7.14 -17.51 -0.04
CA ASP A 87 7.54 -18.63 0.82
C ASP A 87 6.36 -19.14 1.64
N ALA A 88 6.43 -20.39 2.11
CA ALA A 88 5.31 -21.03 2.80
C ALA A 88 4.88 -20.32 4.09
N GLU A 89 5.80 -19.70 4.83
CA GLU A 89 5.49 -18.96 6.05
C GLU A 89 4.74 -17.66 5.72
N HIS A 90 5.25 -16.91 4.74
CA HIS A 90 4.62 -15.70 4.25
C HIS A 90 3.25 -15.99 3.63
N PHE A 91 3.13 -17.04 2.80
CA PHE A 91 1.85 -17.46 2.23
C PHE A 91 0.82 -17.78 3.33
N GLY A 92 1.18 -18.63 4.29
CA GLY A 92 0.27 -19.01 5.38
C GLY A 92 -0.19 -17.81 6.23
N ARG A 93 0.68 -16.82 6.41
CA ARG A 93 0.31 -15.54 7.04
C ARG A 93 -0.66 -14.74 6.18
N VAL A 94 -0.31 -14.52 4.91
CA VAL A 94 -1.13 -13.70 3.99
C VAL A 94 -2.50 -14.33 3.83
N ASP A 95 -2.59 -15.64 3.60
CA ASP A 95 -3.87 -16.33 3.42
C ASP A 95 -4.77 -16.27 4.66
N LYS A 96 -4.18 -16.27 5.87
CA LYS A 96 -4.94 -16.08 7.10
C LYS A 96 -5.54 -14.67 7.25
N VAL A 97 -4.85 -13.63 6.76
CA VAL A 97 -5.25 -12.22 6.93
C VAL A 97 -6.05 -11.71 5.74
N ASN A 98 -5.70 -12.15 4.54
CA ASN A 98 -6.32 -11.86 3.26
C ASN A 98 -6.38 -13.16 2.42
N PRO A 99 -7.38 -14.02 2.70
CA PRO A 99 -7.61 -15.24 1.93
C PRO A 99 -7.72 -14.93 0.44
N VAL A 100 -7.26 -15.85 -0.41
CA VAL A 100 -7.43 -15.73 -1.86
C VAL A 100 -8.92 -15.64 -2.21
N SER A 101 -9.29 -14.69 -3.07
CA SER A 101 -10.67 -14.58 -3.58
C SER A 101 -10.90 -15.49 -4.79
N GLU A 102 -12.17 -15.77 -5.11
CA GLU A 102 -12.52 -16.51 -6.34
C GLU A 102 -12.00 -15.80 -7.59
N ASP A 103 -12.22 -14.48 -7.70
CA ASP A 103 -11.70 -13.69 -8.83
C ASP A 103 -10.16 -13.70 -8.92
N GLU A 104 -9.45 -13.73 -7.79
CA GLU A 104 -7.98 -13.86 -7.77
C GLU A 104 -7.56 -15.25 -8.26
N MET A 105 -8.27 -16.30 -7.84
CA MET A 105 -8.03 -17.69 -8.25
C MET A 105 -8.26 -17.89 -9.75
N ASP A 106 -9.35 -17.35 -10.30
CA ASP A 106 -9.67 -17.41 -11.73
C ASP A 106 -8.55 -16.79 -12.59
N LEU A 107 -7.91 -15.72 -12.11
CA LEU A 107 -6.77 -15.10 -12.79
C LEU A 107 -5.48 -15.89 -12.60
N LEU A 108 -5.26 -16.48 -11.41
CA LEU A 108 -4.10 -17.32 -11.12
C LEU A 108 -4.10 -18.61 -11.97
N ASP A 109 -5.26 -19.16 -12.30
CA ASP A 109 -5.38 -20.32 -13.20
C ASP A 109 -4.83 -20.05 -14.61
N LEU A 110 -4.80 -18.77 -15.03
CA LEU A 110 -4.21 -18.33 -16.29
C LEU A 110 -2.71 -18.04 -16.17
N ALA A 111 -2.17 -17.98 -14.95
CA ALA A 111 -0.78 -17.64 -14.69
C ALA A 111 0.15 -18.80 -15.07
N PRO A 112 1.24 -18.53 -15.80
CA PRO A 112 2.26 -19.54 -16.07
C PRO A 112 3.04 -19.89 -14.78
N ALA A 113 3.50 -21.14 -14.68
CA ALA A 113 4.26 -21.62 -13.52
C ALA A 113 3.54 -21.39 -12.17
N LEU A 114 2.22 -21.63 -12.14
CA LEU A 114 1.43 -21.63 -10.92
C LEU A 114 1.96 -22.66 -9.90
N SER A 115 1.89 -22.30 -8.62
CA SER A 115 2.32 -23.08 -7.46
C SER A 115 1.30 -22.89 -6.33
N ASP A 116 1.35 -23.74 -5.31
CA ASP A 116 0.41 -23.68 -4.19
C ASP A 116 0.56 -22.36 -3.40
N GLU A 117 1.77 -21.79 -3.36
CA GLU A 117 2.07 -20.51 -2.68
C GLU A 117 1.97 -19.28 -3.60
N SER A 118 1.32 -19.43 -4.76
CA SER A 118 1.13 -18.33 -5.70
C SER A 118 0.08 -17.33 -5.22
N ARG A 119 0.36 -16.04 -5.41
CA ARG A 119 -0.59 -14.93 -5.19
C ARG A 119 -0.45 -13.86 -6.26
N LEU A 120 -1.47 -13.03 -6.43
CA LEU A 120 -1.35 -11.78 -7.18
C LEU A 120 -0.72 -10.72 -6.26
N GLY A 121 0.49 -10.26 -6.59
CA GLY A 121 1.26 -9.33 -5.76
C GLY A 121 0.56 -8.00 -5.47
N CYS A 122 -0.40 -7.58 -6.30
CA CYS A 122 -1.25 -6.42 -6.01
C CYS A 122 -2.24 -6.65 -4.84
N GLN A 123 -2.54 -7.90 -4.49
CA GLN A 123 -3.41 -8.28 -3.37
C GLN A 123 -2.63 -8.59 -2.09
N VAL A 124 -1.30 -8.76 -2.19
CA VAL A 124 -0.43 -9.08 -1.05
C VAL A 124 0.10 -7.78 -0.43
N LYS A 125 -0.33 -7.50 0.81
CA LYS A 125 0.09 -6.30 1.57
C LYS A 125 1.18 -6.61 2.59
N ILE A 126 2.08 -5.64 2.75
CA ILE A 126 3.13 -5.64 3.76
C ILE A 126 2.50 -5.36 5.13
N ASP A 127 2.75 -6.26 6.07
CA ASP A 127 2.24 -6.20 7.43
C ASP A 127 3.35 -5.93 8.45
N LYS A 128 2.94 -5.52 9.66
CA LYS A 128 3.84 -5.34 10.80
C LYS A 128 4.46 -6.65 11.28
N SER A 129 3.86 -7.80 10.99
CA SER A 129 4.38 -9.11 11.36
C SER A 129 5.36 -9.71 10.36
N ASP A 130 5.52 -9.10 9.17
CA ASP A 130 6.54 -9.55 8.21
C ASP A 130 7.96 -9.39 8.76
N PRO A 131 8.96 -10.09 8.21
CA PRO A 131 10.38 -9.81 8.47
C PRO A 131 10.81 -8.44 7.91
N ILE A 132 11.91 -7.89 8.44
CA ILE A 132 12.47 -6.61 7.97
C ILE A 132 12.85 -6.70 6.48
N VAL A 133 13.34 -7.86 6.05
CA VAL A 133 13.61 -8.18 4.65
C VAL A 133 12.72 -9.36 4.28
N LEU A 134 11.79 -9.12 3.38
CA LEU A 134 10.88 -10.11 2.81
C LEU A 134 11.41 -10.54 1.45
N GLU A 135 11.38 -11.84 1.14
CA GLU A 135 11.77 -12.36 -0.16
C GLU A 135 10.54 -12.92 -0.89
N VAL A 136 10.40 -12.60 -2.18
CA VAL A 136 9.35 -13.13 -3.05
C VAL A 136 9.96 -13.49 -4.40
N THR A 137 9.44 -14.55 -5.03
CA THR A 137 9.90 -14.96 -6.35
C THR A 137 8.93 -14.45 -7.42
N VAL A 138 9.46 -13.88 -8.50
CA VAL A 138 8.68 -13.47 -9.67
C VAL A 138 8.97 -14.45 -10.81
N PRO A 139 7.96 -15.19 -11.31
CA PRO A 139 8.11 -16.10 -12.44
C PRO A 139 8.53 -15.37 -13.73
N GLU A 140 9.37 -16.01 -14.55
CA GLU A 140 9.96 -15.41 -15.76
C GLU A 140 8.93 -15.09 -16.85
N VAL A 141 7.88 -15.91 -16.96
CA VAL A 141 6.82 -15.69 -17.95
C VAL A 141 5.71 -14.91 -17.26
N THR A 142 5.46 -13.67 -17.65
CA THR A 142 4.21 -12.98 -17.31
C THR A 142 3.34 -13.01 -18.57
N ARG A 143 2.21 -13.72 -18.51
CA ARG A 143 1.21 -13.68 -19.60
C ARG A 143 0.18 -12.63 -19.23
N ASP A 144 -0.02 -11.65 -20.11
CA ASP A 144 -1.19 -10.78 -20.00
C ASP A 144 -2.40 -11.54 -20.55
N ALA A 145 -3.34 -11.87 -19.68
CA ALA A 145 -4.58 -12.56 -20.07
C ALA A 145 -5.38 -11.79 -21.13
N ARG A 146 -5.17 -10.47 -21.27
CA ARG A 146 -5.83 -9.63 -22.28
C ARG A 146 -5.28 -9.82 -23.70
N THR A 147 -4.12 -10.46 -23.87
CA THR A 147 -3.44 -10.65 -25.16
C THR A 147 -3.60 -12.08 -25.70
N LEU A 148 -4.53 -12.86 -25.14
CA LEU A 148 -4.88 -14.18 -25.65
C LEU A 148 -5.84 -14.00 -26.84
N ASP A 149 -5.27 -13.84 -28.04
CA ASP A 149 -5.97 -13.94 -29.33
C ASP A 149 -6.24 -15.41 -29.73
#